data_AF-Q16Q61-F1
#
_entry.id   AF-Q16Q61-F1
#
_cell.length_a   1.000
_cell.length_b   1.000
_cell.length_c   1.000
_cell.angle_alpha   90.00
_cell.angle_beta   90.00
_cell.angle_gamma   90.00
#
_symmetry.space_group_name_H-M   'P 1'
#
loop_
_entity.id
_entity.type
_entity.pdbx_description
1 polymer ?
#
loop_
_entity_poly.entity_id
_entity_poly.type
_entity_poly.pdbx_seq_one_letter_code
_entity_poly.pdbx_strand_id
1 'polypeptide(L)'
;MGGTKEGDRDRVTNQTHVQVQNNAVQSKITNSRPVKDNKPRGRMTAYAFFVQTCREEHKKKHPEEQVIFAEFSRKCAERWKTMLDKEKQRFHEMAEKDKQRYELEMQNYVPPKGTVVGRGKKRKAFKDPNAPKRSLSAFFWFCHDERNKVKALNPEYGVGDIAKELGRKWSDMDAEVKSKYEQMAEKDKARYEQEMTEYKLKCKNEQGGGGGTPLNLGGLQQTGLQNLPQHVQQAAAAQLQAQVQQQLAAQAAVAAAAQAAAHHADDDDDDVDEDDNE
;
A
#
# COMPACT_ATOMS: atom_id res chain seq x y z
N MET A 1 -13.41 -29.28 76.95
CA MET A 1 -13.23 -29.29 75.49
C MET A 1 -14.20 -28.31 74.89
N GLY A 2 -13.73 -27.33 74.10
CA GLY A 2 -14.59 -26.32 73.48
C GLY A 2 -13.76 -25.14 72.98
N GLY A 3 -12.93 -25.38 71.96
CA GLY A 3 -12.12 -24.35 71.32
C GLY A 3 -12.95 -23.57 70.30
N THR A 4 -13.03 -22.25 70.52
CA THR A 4 -13.61 -21.23 69.65
C THR A 4 -12.83 -21.11 68.34
N LYS A 5 -13.51 -21.26 67.20
CA LYS A 5 -13.01 -20.88 65.86
C LYS A 5 -13.82 -19.68 65.35
N GLU A 6 -13.34 -18.48 65.65
CA GLU A 6 -13.97 -17.22 65.21
C GLU A 6 -12.89 -16.22 64.77
N GLY A 7 -12.04 -16.62 63.81
CA GLY A 7 -10.91 -15.81 63.35
C GLY A 7 -10.62 -15.85 61.84
N ASP A 8 -11.45 -16.53 61.05
CA ASP A 8 -11.15 -16.77 59.61
C ASP A 8 -12.12 -16.07 58.65
N ARG A 9 -13.01 -15.21 59.17
CA ARG A 9 -13.97 -14.45 58.35
C ARG A 9 -13.53 -13.00 58.06
N ASP A 10 -12.62 -12.46 58.86
CA ASP A 10 -12.15 -11.06 58.74
C ASP A 10 -10.88 -10.86 57.89
N ARG A 11 -10.24 -11.96 57.48
CA ARG A 11 -9.08 -11.90 56.56
C ARG A 11 -9.49 -11.83 55.08
N VAL A 12 -10.64 -12.42 54.74
CA VAL A 12 -11.18 -12.45 53.37
C VAL A 12 -11.88 -11.14 52.99
N THR A 13 -12.52 -10.46 53.95
CA THR A 13 -13.17 -9.16 53.75
C THR A 13 -12.17 -8.02 53.52
N ASN A 14 -11.05 -8.01 54.25
CA ASN A 14 -9.97 -7.03 54.02
C ASN A 14 -9.21 -7.28 52.70
N GLN A 15 -9.07 -8.54 52.27
CA GLN A 15 -8.48 -8.86 50.96
C GLN A 15 -9.38 -8.39 49.80
N THR A 16 -10.71 -8.50 49.97
CA THR A 16 -11.66 -8.04 48.95
C THR A 16 -11.76 -6.51 48.89
N HIS A 17 -11.68 -5.81 50.03
CA HIS A 17 -11.71 -4.34 50.06
C HIS A 17 -10.45 -3.71 49.44
N VAL A 18 -9.26 -4.29 49.68
CA VAL A 18 -8.00 -3.86 49.05
C VAL A 18 -7.98 -4.19 47.55
N GLN A 19 -8.61 -5.29 47.12
CA GLN A 19 -8.74 -5.63 45.69
C GLN A 19 -9.65 -4.65 44.93
N VAL A 20 -10.74 -4.18 45.54
CA VAL A 20 -11.67 -3.21 44.93
C VAL A 20 -11.07 -1.80 44.86
N GLN A 21 -10.33 -1.38 45.89
CA GLN A 21 -9.60 -0.11 45.86
C GLN A 21 -8.46 -0.12 44.83
N ASN A 22 -7.72 -1.23 44.70
CA ASN A 22 -6.68 -1.37 43.67
C ASN A 22 -7.26 -1.39 42.24
N ASN A 23 -8.46 -1.92 42.05
CA ASN A 23 -9.15 -1.86 40.74
C ASN A 23 -9.64 -0.44 40.42
N ALA A 24 -10.10 0.31 41.44
CA ALA A 24 -10.49 1.72 41.30
C ALA A 24 -9.29 2.64 41.00
N VAL A 25 -8.10 2.31 41.51
CA VAL A 25 -6.86 3.05 41.22
C VAL A 25 -6.25 2.64 39.87
N GLN A 26 -6.40 1.38 39.43
CA GLN A 26 -5.89 0.94 38.12
C GLN A 26 -6.70 1.46 36.92
N SER A 27 -7.99 1.79 37.12
CA SER A 27 -8.78 2.50 36.09
C SER A 27 -8.26 3.92 35.78
N LYS A 28 -7.38 4.48 36.63
CA LYS A 28 -6.81 5.83 36.49
C LYS A 28 -5.48 5.87 35.73
N ILE A 29 -4.95 4.73 35.27
CA ILE A 29 -3.70 4.66 34.48
C ILE A 29 -3.97 4.03 33.11
N THR A 30 -5.00 4.51 32.42
CA THR A 30 -4.95 4.56 30.96
C THR A 30 -4.61 6.00 30.61
N ASN A 31 -3.62 6.19 29.74
CA ASN A 31 -3.21 7.51 29.24
C ASN A 31 -4.45 8.32 28.83
N SER A 32 -4.90 9.21 29.72
CA SER A 32 -5.93 10.17 29.41
C SER A 32 -5.33 11.16 28.41
N ARG A 33 -5.77 11.06 27.16
CA ARG A 33 -5.79 12.26 26.32
C ARG A 33 -6.65 13.27 27.06
N PRO A 34 -6.27 14.56 27.08
CA PRO A 34 -7.07 15.59 27.74
C PRO A 34 -8.51 15.50 27.22
N VAL A 35 -9.43 15.20 28.14
CA VAL A 35 -10.87 15.11 27.88
C VAL A 35 -11.32 16.53 27.54
N LYS A 36 -11.38 16.84 26.24
CA LYS A 36 -11.96 18.10 25.74
C LYS A 36 -13.16 17.91 24.81
N ASP A 37 -13.47 16.68 24.42
CA ASP A 37 -14.66 16.40 23.63
C ASP A 37 -15.31 15.15 24.21
N ASN A 38 -16.64 15.17 24.39
CA ASN A 38 -17.48 13.98 24.66
C ASN A 38 -17.48 12.99 23.47
N LYS A 39 -16.39 12.96 22.70
CA LYS A 39 -16.25 12.20 21.49
C LYS A 39 -16.08 10.72 21.83
N PRO A 40 -16.94 9.84 21.28
CA PRO A 40 -16.82 8.40 21.43
C PRO A 40 -15.41 7.89 21.13
N ARG A 41 -14.89 7.00 21.98
CA ARG A 41 -13.59 6.36 21.78
C ARG A 41 -13.66 5.46 20.56
N GLY A 42 -12.72 5.63 19.63
CA GLY A 42 -12.65 4.86 18.37
C GLY A 42 -12.73 3.34 18.55
N ARG A 43 -13.24 2.66 17.52
CA ARG A 43 -13.34 1.18 17.46
C ARG A 43 -11.97 0.53 17.64
N MET A 44 -11.89 -0.41 18.56
CA MET A 44 -10.76 -1.29 18.74
C MET A 44 -10.87 -2.50 17.81
N THR A 45 -9.76 -2.83 17.15
CA THR A 45 -9.65 -4.02 16.30
C THR A 45 -9.32 -5.26 17.14
N ALA A 46 -9.50 -6.44 16.57
CA ALA A 46 -9.17 -7.71 17.24
C ALA A 46 -7.71 -7.74 17.71
N TYR A 47 -6.79 -7.27 16.85
CA TYR A 47 -5.38 -7.12 17.18
C TYR A 47 -5.15 -6.09 18.31
N ALA A 48 -5.91 -4.99 18.35
CA ALA A 48 -5.77 -3.99 19.42
C ALA A 48 -6.17 -4.56 20.80
N PHE A 49 -7.24 -5.37 20.85
CA PHE A 49 -7.60 -6.11 22.06
C PHE A 49 -6.53 -7.12 22.45
N PHE A 50 -5.98 -7.85 21.48
CA PHE A 50 -4.90 -8.80 21.75
C PHE A 50 -3.65 -8.11 22.30
N VAL A 51 -3.21 -7.02 21.69
CA VAL A 51 -2.05 -6.25 22.19
C VAL A 51 -2.33 -5.72 23.60
N GLN A 52 -3.56 -5.32 23.90
CA GLN A 52 -3.95 -4.94 25.27
C GLN A 52 -3.81 -6.11 26.24
N THR A 53 -4.34 -7.29 25.92
CA THR A 53 -4.18 -8.48 26.78
C THR A 53 -2.72 -8.87 26.98
N CYS A 54 -1.89 -8.77 25.93
CA CYS A 54 -0.46 -9.01 26.04
C CYS A 54 0.25 -7.98 26.94
N ARG A 55 -0.19 -6.71 26.95
CA ARG A 55 0.36 -5.69 27.85
C ARG A 55 -0.01 -5.98 29.30
N GLU A 56 -1.25 -6.38 29.55
CA GLU A 56 -1.76 -6.74 30.88
C GLU A 56 -1.04 -7.98 31.43
N GLU A 57 -0.85 -9.01 30.61
CA GLU A 57 -0.06 -10.20 30.96
C GLU A 57 1.40 -9.84 31.31
N HIS A 58 2.03 -8.99 30.50
CA HIS A 58 3.41 -8.56 30.75
C HIS A 58 3.51 -7.73 32.03
N LYS A 59 2.57 -6.83 32.29
CA LYS A 59 2.54 -6.02 33.51
C LYS A 59 2.32 -6.88 34.77
N LYS A 60 1.57 -7.98 34.66
CA LYS A 60 1.36 -8.93 35.76
C LYS A 60 2.58 -9.81 36.04
N LYS A 61 3.26 -10.27 34.98
CA LYS A 61 4.41 -11.18 35.08
C LYS A 61 5.73 -10.45 35.36
N HIS A 62 5.83 -9.21 34.89
CA HIS A 62 7.01 -8.35 35.06
C HIS A 62 6.59 -6.96 35.55
N PRO A 63 6.16 -6.82 36.82
CA PRO A 63 5.69 -5.54 37.35
C PRO A 63 6.79 -4.47 37.41
N GLU A 64 8.06 -4.87 37.56
CA GLU A 64 9.21 -3.96 37.66
C GLU A 64 9.99 -3.79 36.35
N GLU A 65 9.73 -4.59 35.31
CA GLU A 65 10.46 -4.51 34.05
C GLU A 65 9.79 -3.49 33.11
N GLN A 66 10.50 -2.42 32.78
CA GLN A 66 10.00 -1.41 31.87
C GLN A 66 9.92 -1.96 30.44
N VAL A 67 8.70 -2.06 29.92
CA VAL A 67 8.44 -2.60 28.58
C VAL A 67 9.02 -1.68 27.51
N ILE A 68 10.06 -2.14 26.80
CA ILE A 68 10.55 -1.48 25.59
C ILE A 68 9.51 -1.68 24.48
N PHE A 69 8.80 -0.60 24.12
CA PHE A 69 7.67 -0.65 23.19
C PHE A 69 8.01 -1.30 21.83
N ALA A 70 9.21 -1.04 21.31
CA ALA A 70 9.66 -1.60 20.03
C ALA A 70 9.79 -3.14 20.09
N GLU A 71 10.40 -3.67 21.15
CA GLU A 71 10.52 -5.12 21.36
C GLU A 71 9.17 -5.77 21.64
N PHE A 72 8.35 -5.12 22.46
CA PHE A 72 7.03 -5.61 22.79
C PHE A 72 6.10 -5.65 21.58
N SER A 73 6.16 -4.64 20.70
CA SER A 73 5.38 -4.61 19.47
C SER A 73 5.79 -5.73 18.50
N ARG A 74 7.10 -6.05 18.41
CA ARG A 74 7.58 -7.20 17.62
C ARG A 74 7.07 -8.53 18.18
N LYS A 75 7.24 -8.76 19.49
CA LYS A 75 6.76 -9.97 20.17
C LYS A 75 5.23 -10.15 20.03
N CYS A 76 4.46 -9.07 20.09
CA CYS A 76 3.02 -9.11 19.85
C CYS A 76 2.68 -9.47 18.41
N ALA A 77 3.38 -8.89 17.43
CA ALA A 77 3.13 -9.18 16.02
C ALA A 77 3.42 -10.65 15.68
N GLU A 78 4.53 -11.19 16.19
CA GLU A 78 4.90 -12.60 16.04
C GLU A 78 3.87 -13.51 16.70
N ARG A 79 3.50 -13.25 17.96
CA ARG A 79 2.47 -14.03 18.68
C ARG A 79 1.11 -13.96 17.99
N TRP A 80 0.71 -12.81 17.44
CA TRP A 80 -0.52 -12.72 16.64
C TRP A 80 -0.46 -13.54 15.36
N LYS A 81 0.70 -13.60 14.70
CA LYS A 81 0.88 -14.41 13.49
C LYS A 81 0.84 -15.90 13.80
N THR A 82 1.41 -16.33 14.92
CA THR A 82 1.49 -17.75 15.31
C THR A 82 0.28 -18.27 16.08
N MET A 83 -0.58 -17.39 16.62
CA MET A 83 -1.84 -17.79 17.25
C MET A 83 -2.79 -18.45 16.25
N LEU A 84 -3.49 -19.49 16.73
CA LEU A 84 -4.49 -20.21 15.93
C LEU A 84 -5.72 -19.32 15.69
N ASP A 85 -6.38 -19.54 14.56
CA ASP A 85 -7.56 -18.75 14.19
C ASP A 85 -8.72 -18.91 15.19
N LYS A 86 -8.81 -20.07 15.85
CA LYS A 86 -9.75 -20.29 16.96
C LYS A 86 -9.47 -19.38 18.17
N GLU A 87 -8.22 -19.07 18.45
CA GLU A 87 -7.83 -18.15 19.53
C GLU A 87 -8.04 -16.70 19.11
N LYS A 88 -7.77 -16.38 17.84
CA LYS A 88 -8.09 -15.06 17.26
C LYS A 88 -9.58 -14.80 17.24
N GLN A 89 -10.41 -15.83 17.07
CA GLN A 89 -11.87 -15.72 17.03
C GLN A 89 -12.42 -15.00 18.26
N ARG A 90 -11.89 -15.31 19.46
CA ARG A 90 -12.25 -14.62 20.71
C ARG A 90 -11.99 -13.11 20.62
N PHE A 91 -10.89 -12.70 20.00
CA PHE A 91 -10.56 -11.28 19.81
C PHE A 91 -11.39 -10.63 18.70
N HIS A 92 -11.75 -11.39 17.66
CA HIS A 92 -12.68 -10.93 16.63
C HIS A 92 -14.07 -10.63 17.20
N GLU A 93 -14.59 -11.50 18.08
CA GLU A 93 -15.86 -11.25 18.77
C GLU A 93 -15.80 -10.02 19.68
N MET A 94 -14.69 -9.81 20.41
CA MET A 94 -14.49 -8.61 21.21
C MET A 94 -14.45 -7.34 20.34
N ALA A 95 -13.80 -7.40 19.18
CA ALA A 95 -13.74 -6.30 18.23
C ALA A 95 -15.11 -5.96 17.65
N GLU A 96 -15.94 -6.97 17.36
CA GLU A 96 -17.29 -6.75 16.84
C GLU A 96 -18.20 -6.12 17.90
N LYS A 97 -18.09 -6.54 19.18
CA LYS A 97 -18.79 -5.88 20.29
C LYS A 97 -18.35 -4.43 20.48
N ASP A 98 -17.05 -4.14 20.39
CA ASP A 98 -16.55 -2.75 20.49
C ASP A 98 -16.94 -1.91 19.28
N LYS A 99 -17.07 -2.53 18.11
CA LYS A 99 -17.64 -1.90 16.92
C LYS A 99 -19.09 -1.46 17.15
N GLN A 100 -19.92 -2.34 17.71
CA GLN A 100 -21.31 -2.01 18.07
C GLN A 100 -21.37 -0.90 19.13
N ARG A 101 -20.55 -0.98 20.19
CA ARG A 101 -20.43 0.09 21.20
C ARG A 101 -20.15 1.45 20.54
N TYR A 102 -19.12 1.52 19.70
CA TYR A 102 -18.76 2.77 19.03
C TYR A 102 -19.86 3.27 18.08
N GLU A 103 -20.54 2.38 17.38
CA GLU A 103 -21.64 2.76 16.48
C GLU A 103 -22.80 3.37 17.26
N LEU A 104 -23.19 2.78 18.39
CA LEU A 104 -24.22 3.33 19.29
C LEU A 104 -23.77 4.65 19.94
N GLU A 105 -22.53 4.72 20.43
CA GLU A 105 -21.98 5.96 20.99
C GLU A 105 -21.91 7.07 19.94
N MET A 106 -21.56 6.73 18.69
CA MET A 106 -21.51 7.69 17.57
C MET A 106 -22.91 8.14 17.14
N GLN A 107 -23.90 7.25 17.19
CA GLN A 107 -25.30 7.59 16.90
C GLN A 107 -25.85 8.62 17.91
N ASN A 108 -25.45 8.49 19.17
CA ASN A 108 -25.86 9.41 20.24
C ASN A 108 -24.95 10.64 20.35
N TYR A 109 -23.83 10.68 19.62
CA TYR A 109 -22.87 11.78 19.69
C TYR A 109 -23.23 12.93 18.77
N VAL A 110 -23.57 14.07 19.37
CA VAL A 110 -23.69 15.34 18.66
C VAL A 110 -22.34 16.07 18.72
N PRO A 111 -21.64 16.22 17.59
CA PRO A 111 -20.39 16.98 17.56
C PRO A 111 -20.63 18.44 17.97
N PRO A 112 -19.76 19.04 18.81
CA PRO A 112 -19.81 20.48 19.08
C PRO A 112 -19.78 21.27 17.77
N LYS A 113 -20.62 22.32 17.68
CA LYS A 113 -20.75 23.17 16.48
C LYS A 113 -19.35 23.66 16.05
N GLY A 114 -18.94 23.32 14.84
CA GLY A 114 -17.61 23.65 14.28
C GLY A 114 -16.58 22.52 14.28
N THR A 115 -16.86 21.38 14.91
CA THR A 115 -16.00 20.19 14.80
C THR A 115 -16.38 19.35 13.57
N VAL A 116 -15.49 19.31 12.57
CA VAL A 116 -15.62 18.37 11.44
C VAL A 116 -15.42 16.94 11.95
N VAL A 117 -16.51 16.27 12.32
CA VAL A 117 -16.56 14.81 12.47
C VAL A 117 -16.56 14.14 11.10
N GLY A 118 -15.41 14.21 10.45
CA GLY A 118 -15.04 13.34 9.35
C GLY A 118 -13.70 12.73 9.71
N ARG A 119 -13.48 11.45 9.36
CA ARG A 119 -12.15 10.82 9.35
C ARG A 119 -11.19 11.83 8.74
N GLY A 120 -10.34 12.42 9.58
CA GLY A 120 -9.59 13.63 9.23
C GLY A 120 -8.95 13.45 7.88
N LYS A 121 -9.52 14.11 6.86
CA LYS A 121 -8.91 14.19 5.54
C LYS A 121 -7.61 14.91 5.83
N LYS A 122 -6.51 14.16 6.00
CA LYS A 122 -5.18 14.70 6.27
C LYS A 122 -5.08 15.95 5.41
N ARG A 123 -4.95 17.13 6.03
CA ARG A 123 -4.82 18.40 5.30
C ARG A 123 -3.82 18.11 4.20
N LYS A 124 -4.27 18.15 2.93
CA LYS A 124 -3.43 17.70 1.81
C LYS A 124 -2.12 18.46 2.00
N ALA A 125 -1.01 17.75 2.23
CA ALA A 125 0.27 18.37 2.56
C ALA A 125 0.51 19.59 1.68
N PHE A 126 1.02 20.68 2.24
CA PHE A 126 1.43 21.84 1.47
C PHE A 126 2.33 21.31 0.35
N LYS A 127 1.89 21.45 -0.91
CA LYS A 127 2.72 20.96 -2.02
C LYS A 127 3.88 21.92 -2.10
N ASP A 128 5.09 21.38 -2.12
CA ASP A 128 6.28 22.17 -2.38
C ASP A 128 6.05 22.95 -3.69
N PRO A 129 6.22 24.29 -3.70
CA PRO A 129 6.13 25.09 -4.90
C PRO A 129 7.08 24.62 -6.02
N ASN A 130 8.18 23.95 -5.65
CA ASN A 130 9.18 23.43 -6.58
C ASN A 130 8.87 22.00 -7.06
N ALA A 131 7.84 21.34 -6.52
CA ALA A 131 7.48 20.00 -6.95
C ALA A 131 6.88 20.03 -8.37
N PRO A 132 7.32 19.14 -9.27
CA PRO A 132 6.75 18.99 -10.61
C PRO A 132 5.23 18.85 -10.55
N LYS A 133 4.55 19.57 -11.45
CA LYS A 133 3.09 19.50 -11.53
C LYS A 133 2.69 18.15 -12.14
N ARG A 134 1.77 17.45 -11.46
CA ARG A 134 1.26 16.14 -11.91
C ARG A 134 0.81 16.17 -13.37
N SER A 135 1.12 15.10 -14.08
CA SER A 135 0.68 14.92 -15.46
C SER A 135 -0.85 14.94 -15.57
N LEU A 136 -1.33 15.45 -16.70
CA LEU A 136 -2.72 15.50 -17.10
C LEU A 136 -3.10 14.22 -17.86
N SER A 137 -4.28 13.69 -17.54
CA SER A 137 -4.88 12.59 -18.31
C SER A 137 -5.45 13.11 -19.65
N ALA A 138 -5.68 12.20 -20.60
CA ALA A 138 -6.27 12.50 -21.91
C ALA A 138 -7.55 13.33 -21.81
N PHE A 139 -8.45 12.98 -20.87
CA PHE A 139 -9.67 13.74 -20.62
C PHE A 139 -9.41 15.18 -20.18
N PHE A 140 -8.35 15.42 -19.40
CA PHE A 140 -8.01 16.77 -18.94
C PHE A 140 -7.37 17.62 -20.04
N TRP A 141 -6.61 17.01 -20.94
CA TRP A 141 -6.14 17.67 -22.17
C TRP A 141 -7.32 18.09 -23.05
N PHE A 142 -8.27 17.18 -23.28
CA PHE A 142 -9.52 17.50 -23.96
C PHE A 142 -10.30 18.65 -23.29
N CYS A 143 -10.45 18.59 -21.95
CA CYS A 143 -11.10 19.66 -21.20
C CYS A 143 -10.37 21.01 -21.31
N HIS A 144 -9.05 21.02 -21.50
CA HIS A 144 -8.29 22.26 -21.65
C HIS A 144 -8.69 23.00 -22.93
N ASP A 145 -8.81 22.26 -24.03
CA ASP A 145 -9.15 22.82 -25.35
C ASP A 145 -10.64 23.17 -25.47
N GLU A 146 -11.51 22.28 -24.97
CA GLU A 146 -12.96 22.41 -25.19
C GLU A 146 -13.69 23.26 -24.15
N ARG A 147 -13.13 23.43 -22.94
CA ARG A 147 -13.79 24.23 -21.90
C ARG A 147 -14.10 25.65 -22.35
N ASN A 148 -13.18 26.29 -23.07
CA ASN A 148 -13.38 27.66 -23.56
C ASN A 148 -14.46 27.71 -24.64
N LYS A 149 -14.53 26.69 -25.52
CA LYS A 149 -15.56 26.57 -26.55
C LYS A 149 -16.94 26.36 -25.94
N VAL A 150 -17.06 25.45 -24.97
CA VAL A 150 -18.33 25.19 -24.26
C VAL A 150 -18.79 26.42 -23.49
N LYS A 151 -17.87 27.15 -22.84
CA LYS A 151 -18.18 28.40 -22.14
C LYS A 151 -18.61 29.52 -23.09
N ALA A 152 -18.00 29.61 -24.27
CA ALA A 152 -18.38 30.60 -25.28
C ALA A 152 -19.78 30.32 -25.85
N LEU A 153 -20.12 29.06 -26.08
CA LEU A 153 -21.45 28.64 -26.55
C LEU A 153 -22.52 28.77 -25.47
N ASN A 154 -22.16 28.56 -24.20
CA ASN A 154 -23.07 28.62 -23.06
C ASN A 154 -22.49 29.54 -21.97
N PRO A 155 -22.54 30.87 -22.16
CA PRO A 155 -21.97 31.81 -21.20
C PRO A 155 -22.68 31.79 -19.84
N GLU A 156 -23.93 31.30 -19.78
CA GLU A 156 -24.67 31.09 -18.52
C GLU A 156 -24.20 29.85 -17.72
N TYR A 157 -23.50 28.90 -18.35
CA TYR A 157 -23.12 27.68 -17.66
C TYR A 157 -22.03 27.93 -16.62
N GLY A 158 -22.31 27.48 -15.39
CA GLY A 158 -21.32 27.43 -14.33
C GLY A 158 -20.21 26.41 -14.62
N VAL A 159 -19.08 26.54 -13.93
CA VAL A 159 -17.94 25.63 -14.07
C VAL A 159 -18.32 24.16 -13.87
N GLY A 160 -19.31 23.89 -13.02
CA GLY A 160 -19.84 22.54 -12.78
C GLY A 160 -20.60 21.99 -13.98
N ASP A 161 -21.44 22.79 -14.62
CA ASP A 161 -22.26 22.35 -15.75
C ASP A 161 -21.43 22.21 -17.03
N ILE A 162 -20.43 23.09 -17.23
CA ILE A 162 -19.41 22.92 -18.27
C ILE A 162 -18.67 21.58 -18.09
N ALA A 163 -18.32 21.20 -16.85
CA ALA A 163 -17.62 19.94 -16.61
C ALA A 163 -18.50 18.71 -16.91
N LYS A 164 -19.81 18.78 -16.61
CA LYS A 164 -20.76 17.70 -16.96
C LYS A 164 -20.90 17.55 -18.48
N GLU A 165 -20.99 18.68 -19.18
CA GLU A 165 -21.11 18.71 -20.64
C GLU A 165 -19.85 18.13 -21.32
N LEU A 166 -18.66 18.54 -20.86
CA LEU A 166 -17.39 17.96 -21.34
C LEU A 166 -17.28 16.46 -21.05
N GLY A 167 -17.79 16.00 -19.90
CA GLY A 167 -17.84 14.57 -19.58
C GLY A 167 -18.68 13.78 -20.58
N ARG A 168 -19.87 14.29 -20.94
CA ARG A 168 -20.74 13.68 -21.95
C ARG A 168 -20.05 13.65 -23.32
N LYS A 169 -19.55 14.80 -23.79
CA LYS A 169 -18.81 14.88 -25.06
C LYS A 169 -17.65 13.90 -25.12
N TRP A 170 -16.87 13.79 -24.05
CA TRP A 170 -15.76 12.84 -24.02
C TRP A 170 -16.22 11.39 -24.13
N SER A 171 -17.33 11.00 -23.49
CA SER A 171 -17.88 9.66 -23.65
C SER A 171 -18.28 9.39 -25.10
N ASP A 172 -18.94 10.35 -25.76
CA ASP A 172 -19.49 10.21 -27.12
C ASP A 172 -18.45 10.40 -28.24
N MET A 173 -17.24 10.88 -27.94
CA MET A 173 -16.20 11.10 -28.94
C MET A 173 -15.63 9.82 -29.55
N ASP A 174 -15.20 9.93 -30.81
CA ASP A 174 -14.54 8.87 -31.56
C ASP A 174 -13.18 8.47 -30.95
N ALA A 175 -12.83 7.19 -31.14
CA ALA A 175 -11.58 6.62 -30.66
C ALA A 175 -10.35 7.30 -31.27
N GLU A 176 -10.42 7.80 -32.51
CA GLU A 176 -9.31 8.52 -33.15
C GLU A 176 -8.98 9.83 -32.44
N VAL A 177 -10.02 10.59 -32.08
CA VAL A 177 -9.83 11.86 -31.39
C VAL A 177 -9.37 11.60 -29.95
N LYS A 178 -9.92 10.57 -29.28
CA LYS A 178 -9.43 10.13 -27.97
C LYS A 178 -7.96 9.71 -28.03
N SER A 179 -7.56 8.97 -29.05
CA SER A 179 -6.16 8.52 -29.25
C SER A 179 -5.20 9.70 -29.37
N LYS A 180 -5.57 10.78 -30.05
CA LYS A 180 -4.76 12.02 -30.09
C LYS A 180 -4.51 12.58 -28.69
N TYR A 181 -5.55 12.62 -27.85
CA TYR A 181 -5.42 13.12 -26.46
C TYR A 181 -4.70 12.14 -25.54
N GLU A 182 -4.80 10.83 -25.79
CA GLU A 182 -4.01 9.80 -25.10
C GLU A 182 -2.52 9.93 -25.41
N GLN A 183 -2.15 10.18 -26.66
CA GLN A 183 -0.76 10.45 -27.04
C GLN A 183 -0.22 11.72 -26.36
N MET A 184 -1.04 12.78 -26.24
CA MET A 184 -0.66 13.98 -25.49
C MET A 184 -0.48 13.69 -23.99
N ALA A 185 -1.36 12.87 -23.42
CA ALA A 185 -1.27 12.46 -22.02
C ALA A 185 -0.04 11.61 -21.75
N GLU A 186 0.34 10.70 -22.65
CA GLU A 186 1.54 9.87 -22.49
C GLU A 186 2.82 10.72 -22.60
N LYS A 187 2.86 11.68 -23.52
CA LYS A 187 3.97 12.66 -23.58
C LYS A 187 4.09 13.48 -22.29
N ASP A 188 2.97 13.94 -21.74
CA ASP A 188 2.97 14.70 -20.49
C ASP A 188 3.31 13.84 -19.27
N LYS A 189 2.93 12.56 -19.29
CA LYS A 189 3.36 11.58 -18.29
C LYS A 189 4.86 11.37 -18.33
N ALA A 190 5.46 11.20 -19.52
CA ALA A 190 6.90 11.11 -19.67
C ALA A 190 7.63 12.36 -19.16
N ARG A 191 7.13 13.57 -19.48
CA ARG A 191 7.63 14.84 -18.93
C ARG A 191 7.60 14.83 -17.40
N TYR A 192 6.46 14.50 -16.80
CA TYR A 192 6.32 14.47 -15.34
C TYR A 192 7.24 13.43 -14.68
N GLU A 193 7.44 12.27 -15.31
CA GLU A 193 8.36 11.26 -14.80
C GLU A 193 9.81 11.76 -14.82
N GLN A 194 10.25 12.42 -15.89
CA GLN A 194 11.57 13.05 -15.99
C GLN A 194 11.75 14.19 -14.97
N GLU A 195 10.80 15.12 -14.87
CA GLU A 195 10.87 16.20 -13.88
C GLU A 195 10.85 15.66 -12.45
N MET A 196 10.10 14.58 -12.18
CA MET A 196 10.05 13.96 -10.86
C MET A 196 11.35 13.24 -10.50
N THR A 197 12.06 12.64 -11.45
CA THR A 197 13.38 12.04 -11.18
C THR A 197 14.40 13.13 -10.87
N GLU A 198 14.41 14.22 -11.63
CA GLU A 198 15.25 15.39 -11.39
C GLU A 198 14.93 16.06 -10.04
N TYR A 199 13.65 16.25 -9.73
CA TYR A 199 13.20 16.82 -8.47
C TYR A 199 13.61 15.96 -7.27
N LYS A 200 13.45 14.63 -7.36
CA LYS A 200 13.91 13.70 -6.32
C LYS A 200 15.42 13.78 -6.13
N LEU A 201 16.19 13.92 -7.21
CA LEU A 201 17.64 14.07 -7.14
C LEU A 201 18.03 15.41 -6.51
N LYS A 202 17.36 16.51 -6.88
CA LYS A 202 17.59 17.84 -6.32
C LYS A 202 17.25 17.90 -4.83
N CYS A 203 16.10 17.35 -4.41
CA CYS A 203 15.74 17.25 -3.00
C CYS A 203 16.74 16.41 -2.18
N LYS A 204 17.39 15.41 -2.80
CA LYS A 204 18.44 14.62 -2.15
C LYS A 204 19.74 15.40 -1.99
N ASN A 205 20.08 16.28 -2.93
CA ASN A 205 21.29 17.09 -2.88
C ASN A 205 21.18 18.30 -1.95
N GLU A 206 20.01 18.95 -1.87
CA GLU A 206 19.78 20.11 -0.99
C GLU A 206 19.66 19.75 0.50
N GLN A 207 19.41 18.46 0.84
CA GLN A 207 19.37 17.96 2.22
C GLN A 207 20.75 17.52 2.76
N GLY A 208 21.84 17.75 2.02
CA GLY A 208 23.20 17.33 2.35
C GLY A 208 24.04 18.27 3.23
N GLY A 209 23.46 19.35 3.77
CA GLY A 209 24.19 20.36 4.56
C GLY A 209 23.66 20.52 5.99
N GLY A 210 23.85 19.54 6.86
CA GLY A 210 23.51 19.65 8.29
C GLY A 210 23.43 18.28 8.97
N GLY A 211 24.44 17.97 9.79
CA GLY A 211 24.77 16.63 10.27
C GLY A 211 23.67 15.86 11.02
N GLY A 212 23.67 14.55 10.79
CA GLY A 212 22.89 13.57 11.54
C GLY A 212 22.88 12.22 10.83
N THR A 213 23.89 11.38 11.13
CA THR A 213 23.97 9.92 10.94
C THR A 213 23.39 9.30 9.65
N PRO A 214 24.19 8.61 8.81
CA PRO A 214 23.68 7.95 7.62
C PRO A 214 22.87 6.70 8.00
N LEU A 215 21.55 6.84 8.05
CA LEU A 215 20.64 5.70 7.98
C LEU A 215 20.39 5.37 6.51
N ASN A 216 21.18 4.41 6.04
CA ASN A 216 21.05 3.72 4.78
C ASN A 216 19.62 3.19 4.58
N LEU A 217 18.85 3.82 3.69
CA LEU A 217 17.66 3.22 3.08
C LEU A 217 17.63 3.49 1.56
N GLY A 218 18.81 3.34 0.95
CA GLY A 218 19.03 3.34 -0.50
C GLY A 218 19.83 2.09 -0.89
N GLY A 219 19.33 0.92 -0.49
CA GLY A 219 19.89 -0.39 -0.83
C GLY A 219 18.81 -1.33 -1.36
N LEU A 220 18.01 -0.85 -2.31
CA LEU A 220 17.00 -1.66 -3.00
C LEU A 220 16.98 -1.34 -4.50
N GLN A 221 18.18 -1.29 -5.07
CA GLN A 221 18.53 -1.88 -6.36
C GLN A 221 20.04 -1.70 -6.53
N GLN A 222 20.72 -2.83 -6.78
CA GLN A 222 22.11 -2.89 -7.25
C GLN A 222 23.26 -2.81 -6.22
N THR A 223 23.21 -3.60 -5.13
CA THR A 223 24.44 -4.07 -4.43
C THR A 223 24.30 -5.54 -4.04
N GLY A 224 24.00 -6.38 -5.02
CA GLY A 224 23.99 -7.84 -4.89
C GLY A 224 25.10 -8.55 -5.66
N LEU A 225 26.09 -7.83 -6.19
CA LEU A 225 27.15 -8.43 -7.02
C LEU A 225 28.51 -7.72 -6.88
N GLN A 226 28.98 -7.46 -5.67
CA GLN A 226 30.38 -7.05 -5.47
C GLN A 226 31.10 -7.78 -4.33
N ASN A 227 30.53 -8.88 -3.83
CA ASN A 227 31.30 -9.80 -2.98
C ASN A 227 30.78 -11.25 -3.02
N LEU A 228 30.44 -11.73 -4.21
CA LEU A 228 30.25 -13.15 -4.44
C LEU A 228 31.63 -13.78 -4.70
N PRO A 229 31.93 -14.97 -4.16
CA PRO A 229 33.16 -15.67 -4.49
C PRO A 229 33.32 -15.78 -6.01
N GLN A 230 34.51 -15.52 -6.54
CA GLN A 230 34.80 -15.43 -7.98
C GLN A 230 34.30 -16.68 -8.75
N HIS A 231 34.28 -17.84 -8.09
CA HIS A 231 33.73 -19.09 -8.63
C HIS A 231 32.21 -19.06 -8.89
N VAL A 232 31.43 -18.33 -8.08
CA VAL A 232 29.96 -18.22 -8.25
C VAL A 232 29.64 -17.27 -9.40
N GLN A 233 30.42 -16.21 -9.58
CA GLN A 233 30.30 -15.30 -10.73
C GLN A 233 30.68 -16.00 -12.04
N GLN A 234 31.74 -16.82 -12.03
CA GLN A 234 32.13 -17.62 -13.19
C GLN A 234 31.09 -18.70 -13.52
N ALA A 235 30.51 -19.36 -12.52
CA ALA A 235 29.45 -20.34 -12.73
C ALA A 235 28.18 -19.72 -13.35
N ALA A 236 27.77 -18.53 -12.88
CA ALA A 236 26.63 -17.83 -13.44
C ALA A 236 26.88 -17.33 -14.88
N ALA A 237 28.10 -16.82 -15.16
CA ALA A 237 28.48 -16.41 -16.51
C ALA A 237 28.55 -17.60 -17.48
N ALA A 238 29.08 -18.75 -17.03
CA ALA A 238 29.13 -19.98 -17.83
C ALA A 238 27.72 -20.52 -18.14
N GLN A 239 26.79 -20.45 -17.17
CA GLN A 239 25.39 -20.84 -17.40
C GLN A 239 24.70 -19.93 -18.41
N LEU A 240 24.92 -18.61 -18.34
CA LEU A 240 24.34 -17.67 -19.29
C LEU A 240 24.91 -17.87 -20.70
N GLN A 241 26.22 -18.10 -20.82
CA GLN A 241 26.87 -18.41 -22.09
C GLN A 241 26.35 -19.72 -22.70
N ALA A 242 26.20 -20.78 -21.89
CA ALA A 242 25.62 -22.04 -22.34
C ALA A 242 24.18 -21.87 -22.85
N GLN A 243 23.38 -21.04 -22.18
CA GLN A 243 22.00 -20.75 -22.59
C GLN A 243 21.94 -19.99 -23.91
N VAL A 244 22.81 -18.99 -24.11
CA VAL A 244 22.93 -18.25 -25.39
C VAL A 244 23.37 -19.19 -26.51
N GLN A 245 24.30 -20.11 -26.23
CA GLN A 245 24.80 -21.05 -27.23
C GLN A 245 23.75 -22.09 -27.62
N GLN A 246 22.91 -22.54 -26.68
CA GLN A 246 21.72 -23.35 -26.97
C GLN A 246 20.69 -22.59 -27.81
N GLN A 247 20.46 -21.31 -27.54
CA GLN A 247 19.57 -20.49 -28.35
C GLN A 247 20.08 -20.29 -29.78
N LEU A 248 21.39 -20.11 -29.95
CA LEU A 248 22.01 -19.97 -31.27
C LEU A 248 21.96 -21.28 -32.06
N ALA A 249 22.22 -22.41 -31.40
CA ALA A 249 22.12 -23.73 -32.01
C ALA A 249 20.68 -24.06 -32.43
N ALA A 250 19.69 -23.70 -31.61
CA ALA A 250 18.27 -23.85 -31.96
C ALA A 250 17.89 -22.98 -33.17
N GLN A 251 18.36 -21.74 -33.24
CA GLN A 251 18.12 -20.87 -34.40
C GLN A 251 18.80 -21.39 -35.67
N ALA A 252 20.02 -21.94 -35.56
CA ALA A 252 20.71 -22.56 -36.69
C ALA A 252 19.99 -23.82 -37.20
N ALA A 253 19.43 -24.64 -36.30
CA ALA A 253 18.63 -25.80 -36.69
C ALA A 253 17.33 -25.42 -37.42
N VAL A 254 16.65 -24.35 -36.96
CA VAL A 254 15.46 -23.81 -37.63
C VAL A 254 15.82 -23.25 -39.01
N ALA A 255 16.96 -22.56 -39.13
CA ALA A 255 17.43 -22.02 -40.42
C ALA A 255 17.83 -23.14 -41.41
N ALA A 256 18.49 -24.20 -40.94
CA ALA A 256 18.85 -25.36 -41.77
C ALA A 256 17.61 -26.15 -42.24
N ALA A 257 16.60 -26.30 -41.37
CA ALA A 257 15.33 -26.92 -41.74
C ALA A 257 14.56 -26.09 -42.79
N ALA A 258 14.62 -24.75 -42.71
CA ALA A 258 14.04 -23.87 -43.71
C ALA A 258 14.75 -23.95 -45.07
N GLN A 259 16.08 -24.16 -45.08
CA GLN A 259 16.86 -24.31 -46.30
C GLN A 259 16.65 -25.68 -46.97
N ALA A 260 16.46 -26.75 -46.20
CA ALA A 260 16.14 -28.08 -46.73
C ALA A 260 14.76 -28.16 -47.39
N ALA A 261 13.79 -27.36 -46.92
CA ALA A 261 12.46 -27.27 -47.53
C ALA A 261 12.45 -26.53 -48.87
N ALA A 262 13.51 -25.78 -49.21
CA ALA A 262 13.63 -25.02 -50.45
C ALA A 262 14.32 -25.80 -51.59
N HIS A 263 14.82 -27.02 -51.35
CA HIS A 263 15.58 -27.82 -52.33
C HIS A 263 14.80 -29.04 -52.87
N HIS A 264 13.49 -29.13 -52.62
CA HIS A 264 12.62 -30.24 -53.04
C HIS A 264 11.47 -29.77 -53.96
N ALA A 265 11.66 -28.71 -54.73
CA ALA A 265 10.64 -28.15 -55.60
C ALA A 265 11.23 -27.64 -56.93
N ASP A 266 12.10 -28.42 -57.58
CA ASP A 266 12.65 -28.12 -58.91
C ASP A 266 12.96 -29.43 -59.69
N ASP A 267 12.11 -30.47 -59.58
CA ASP A 267 12.27 -31.74 -60.35
C ASP A 267 10.91 -32.33 -60.79
N ASP A 268 10.01 -31.49 -61.33
CA ASP A 268 8.81 -31.97 -62.04
C ASP A 268 8.46 -30.96 -63.16
N ASP A 269 9.08 -31.11 -64.33
CA ASP A 269 8.53 -30.72 -65.64
C ASP A 269 9.46 -31.26 -66.75
N ASP A 270 9.47 -32.59 -66.89
CA ASP A 270 9.83 -33.28 -68.14
C ASP A 270 8.55 -33.88 -68.74
N ASP A 271 8.49 -33.90 -70.07
CA ASP A 271 7.53 -34.57 -70.95
C ASP A 271 6.15 -33.92 -71.18
N VAL A 272 6.13 -32.92 -72.07
CA VAL A 272 5.06 -32.85 -73.08
C VAL A 272 5.72 -32.95 -74.46
N ASP A 273 5.68 -34.15 -75.01
CA ASP A 273 6.04 -34.49 -76.38
C ASP A 273 5.34 -33.55 -77.39
N GLU A 274 6.15 -33.00 -78.30
CA GLU A 274 5.73 -32.64 -79.65
C GLU A 274 5.26 -33.92 -80.36
N ASP A 275 4.00 -33.96 -80.83
CA ASP A 275 3.69 -34.61 -82.10
C ASP A 275 2.32 -34.17 -82.66
N ASP A 276 2.37 -33.91 -83.97
CA ASP A 276 1.28 -33.83 -84.96
C ASP A 276 0.26 -32.69 -84.88
N ASN A 277 0.20 -31.82 -85.90
CA ASN A 277 -0.29 -32.21 -87.22
C ASN A 277 -0.40 -31.00 -88.19
N GLU A 278 -0.02 -31.28 -89.43
CA GLU A 278 -0.45 -30.73 -90.74
C GLU A 278 -1.43 -29.54 -90.82
#